data_AF-A0A852IB43-F1
#
_entry.id   AF-A0A852IB43-F1
#
_cell.length_a   1.000
_cell.length_b   1.000
_cell.length_c   1.000
_cell.angle_alpha   90.00
_cell.angle_beta   90.00
_cell.angle_gamma   90.00
#
_symmetry.space_group_name_H-M   'P 1'
#
loop_
_entity.id
_entity.type
_entity.pdbx_description
1 polymer ?
#
loop_
_entity_poly.entity_id
_entity_poly.type
_entity_poly.pdbx_seq_one_letter_code
_entity_poly.pdbx_strand_id
1 'polypeptide(L)'
;ENLFLSGLTAMEKKLAEYKCNTNEAIQLKLVRFPEELEDENTTFNPEYSHQVFGDDEIAFGYKGLKILLYYIAGNLSTLFRIEYTSKVNERFDCVEADDVESKIREIIPPGFCTNTDDFVSLLEKEVNFKPFGMLLHTYAIHNEEAGEDITYQIYKADMTCPGFREYHERLQTFLMWFIETASFIDVDDERWNYFLVFEKYNKDGATLFATVGYMTVYNYYVYPDKTRPRVSQMLILPPFQGEGHGAQLLETVHRYYMSSPTVLDIT
;
A
#
# COMPACT_ATOMS: atom_id res chain seq x y z
N GLU A 1 -13.29 -40.34 30.54
CA GLU A 1 -13.85 -39.08 29.98
C GLU A 1 -13.18 -37.82 30.52
N ASN A 2 -13.09 -37.59 31.84
CA ASN A 2 -12.48 -36.35 32.39
C ASN A 2 -11.01 -36.09 32.01
N LEU A 3 -10.15 -37.10 31.91
CA LEU A 3 -8.76 -36.90 31.49
C LEU A 3 -8.63 -36.49 30.02
N PHE A 4 -9.51 -37.01 29.15
CA PHE A 4 -9.50 -36.75 27.72
C PHE A 4 -9.97 -35.32 27.41
N LEU A 5 -11.04 -34.89 28.08
CA LEU A 5 -11.52 -33.50 28.04
C LEU A 5 -10.49 -32.50 28.60
N SER A 6 -9.73 -32.88 29.64
CA SER A 6 -8.65 -32.04 30.17
C SER A 6 -7.44 -31.92 29.23
N GLY A 7 -7.15 -32.95 28.43
CA GLY A 7 -6.08 -32.92 27.43
C GLY A 7 -6.44 -32.08 26.20
N LEU A 8 -7.68 -32.19 25.72
CA LEU A 8 -8.22 -31.35 24.64
C LEU A 8 -8.15 -29.87 25.00
N THR A 9 -8.60 -29.50 26.19
CA THR A 9 -8.58 -28.10 26.67
C THR A 9 -7.17 -27.54 26.88
N ALA A 10 -6.17 -28.38 27.20
CA ALA A 10 -4.77 -27.97 27.29
C ALA A 10 -4.14 -27.75 25.90
N MET A 11 -4.47 -28.60 24.92
CA MET A 11 -4.02 -28.47 23.55
C MET A 11 -4.65 -27.26 22.85
N GLU A 12 -5.94 -27.01 23.06
CA GLU A 12 -6.64 -25.82 22.57
C GLU A 12 -6.01 -24.52 23.11
N LYS A 13 -5.69 -24.48 24.41
CA LYS A 13 -4.98 -23.34 25.01
C LYS A 13 -3.59 -23.12 24.42
N LYS A 14 -2.87 -24.20 24.11
CA LYS A 14 -1.54 -24.14 23.48
C LYS A 14 -1.63 -23.66 22.02
N LEU A 15 -2.64 -24.11 21.28
CA LEU A 15 -2.87 -23.72 19.88
C LEU A 15 -3.45 -22.30 19.73
N ALA A 16 -4.09 -21.76 20.77
CA ALA A 16 -4.55 -20.38 20.77
C ALA A 16 -3.41 -19.37 20.57
N GLU A 17 -2.20 -19.65 21.08
CA GLU A 17 -1.01 -18.81 20.87
C GLU A 17 -0.47 -18.83 19.43
N TYR A 18 -1.01 -19.72 18.58
CA TYR A 18 -0.65 -19.85 17.17
C TYR A 18 -1.68 -19.21 16.24
N LYS A 19 -2.67 -18.50 16.78
CA LYS A 19 -3.58 -17.63 16.03
C LYS A 19 -3.09 -16.21 16.13
N CYS A 20 -2.77 -15.60 14.99
CA CYS A 20 -2.29 -14.23 14.91
C CYS A 20 -3.32 -13.36 14.17
N ASN A 21 -3.67 -12.21 14.76
CA ASN A 21 -4.44 -11.17 14.07
C ASN A 21 -3.59 -10.61 12.92
N THR A 22 -4.07 -10.71 11.68
CA THR A 22 -3.31 -10.32 10.50
C THR A 22 -3.21 -8.80 10.32
N ASN A 23 -4.16 -8.03 10.85
CA ASN A 23 -4.07 -6.56 10.84
C ASN A 23 -2.89 -6.09 11.73
N GLU A 24 -2.59 -6.80 12.81
CA GLU A 24 -1.43 -6.50 13.68
C GLU A 24 -0.13 -7.12 13.17
N ALA A 25 -0.20 -8.32 12.58
CA ALA A 25 0.98 -9.06 12.12
C ALA A 25 1.61 -8.45 10.86
N ILE A 26 0.80 -7.84 9.97
CA ILE A 26 1.30 -7.16 8.77
C ILE A 26 1.90 -5.82 9.15
N GLN A 27 3.18 -5.64 8.84
CA GLN A 27 3.93 -4.41 9.11
C GLN A 27 4.27 -3.72 7.79
N LEU A 28 3.69 -2.54 7.58
CA LEU A 28 3.92 -1.70 6.41
C LEU A 28 4.90 -0.56 6.77
N LYS A 29 5.82 -0.26 5.86
CA LYS A 29 6.74 0.88 5.97
C LYS A 29 6.95 1.58 4.63
N LEU A 30 7.13 2.90 4.67
CA LEU A 30 7.61 3.71 3.54
C LEU A 30 9.01 4.23 3.89
N VAL A 31 10.03 3.69 3.24
CA VAL A 31 11.44 3.88 3.60
C VAL A 31 12.11 4.88 2.66
N ARG A 32 12.55 6.01 3.22
CA ARG A 32 13.39 7.06 2.62
C ARG A 32 14.86 6.87 3.00
N PHE A 33 15.11 6.47 4.24
CA PHE A 33 16.45 6.35 4.82
C PHE A 33 16.68 4.97 5.44
N PRO A 34 17.91 4.40 5.38
CA PRO A 34 18.19 3.07 5.93
C PRO A 34 17.82 2.92 7.40
N GLU A 35 17.94 3.99 8.19
CA GLU A 35 17.65 4.01 9.63
C GLU A 35 16.17 3.70 9.94
N GLU A 36 15.26 3.99 9.01
CA GLU A 36 13.82 3.75 9.17
C GLU A 36 13.47 2.26 9.10
N LEU A 37 14.38 1.40 8.62
CA LEU A 37 14.19 -0.06 8.65
C LEU A 37 14.10 -0.61 10.07
N GLU A 38 14.81 0.02 11.01
CA GLU A 38 14.86 -0.38 12.43
C GLU A 38 13.95 0.49 13.32
N ASP A 39 13.41 1.61 12.80
CA ASP A 39 12.54 2.50 13.56
C ASP A 39 11.08 2.03 13.54
N GLU A 40 10.62 1.40 14.61
CA GLU A 40 9.24 0.92 14.75
C GLU A 40 8.19 2.05 14.72
N ASN A 41 8.54 3.32 14.93
CA ASN A 41 7.59 4.43 14.87
C ASN A 41 7.11 4.74 13.45
N THR A 42 7.84 4.29 12.43
CA THR A 42 7.46 4.43 11.01
C THR A 42 6.59 3.28 10.51
N THR A 43 6.36 2.27 11.34
CA THR A 43 5.50 1.13 11.01
C THR A 43 4.03 1.55 11.09
N PHE A 44 3.25 1.18 10.09
CA PHE A 44 1.79 1.25 10.14
C PHE A 44 1.18 -0.09 9.72
N ASN A 45 -0.10 -0.27 10.03
CA ASN A 45 -0.80 -1.54 9.91
C ASN A 45 -2.00 -1.41 8.95
N PRO A 46 -2.45 -2.52 8.32
CA PRO A 46 -3.72 -2.56 7.60
C PRO A 46 -4.92 -2.24 8.49
N GLU A 47 -5.94 -1.62 7.91
CA GLU A 47 -7.29 -1.53 8.52
C GLU A 47 -8.12 -2.78 8.19
N TYR A 48 -7.86 -3.39 7.03
CA TYR A 48 -8.52 -4.59 6.55
C TYR A 48 -7.50 -5.62 6.09
N SER A 49 -7.77 -6.89 6.35
CA SER A 49 -7.04 -8.02 5.74
C SER A 49 -7.96 -9.19 5.38
N HIS A 50 -9.28 -9.06 5.59
CA HIS A 50 -10.27 -10.10 5.35
C HIS A 50 -10.30 -10.62 3.91
N GLN A 51 -10.01 -9.79 2.91
CA GLN A 51 -9.94 -10.23 1.51
C GLN A 51 -8.79 -11.23 1.26
N VAL A 52 -7.77 -11.25 2.13
CA VAL A 52 -6.58 -12.11 2.02
C VAL A 52 -6.64 -13.26 3.03
N PHE A 53 -7.09 -12.98 4.26
CA PHE A 53 -7.05 -13.91 5.40
C PHE A 53 -8.44 -14.37 5.89
N GLY A 54 -9.51 -14.02 5.17
CA GLY A 54 -10.89 -14.37 5.52
C GLY A 54 -11.49 -13.47 6.60
N ASP A 55 -12.80 -13.59 6.82
CA ASP A 55 -13.59 -12.68 7.67
C ASP A 55 -13.08 -12.51 9.10
N ASP A 56 -12.40 -13.53 9.65
CA ASP A 56 -11.84 -13.50 11.00
C ASP A 56 -10.51 -12.72 11.08
N GLU A 57 -9.85 -12.42 9.95
CA GLU A 57 -8.56 -11.72 9.88
C GLU A 57 -7.49 -12.38 10.75
N ILE A 58 -7.41 -13.71 10.66
CA ILE A 58 -6.50 -14.55 11.43
C ILE A 58 -5.64 -15.41 10.51
N ALA A 59 -4.34 -15.47 10.80
CA ALA A 59 -3.45 -16.51 10.31
C ALA A 59 -3.17 -17.53 11.41
N PHE A 60 -3.36 -18.81 11.10
CA PHE A 60 -3.12 -19.92 12.01
C PHE A 60 -1.77 -20.60 11.76
N GLY A 61 -1.18 -21.10 12.86
CA GLY A 61 0.00 -21.96 12.84
C GLY A 61 1.31 -21.25 13.11
N TYR A 62 1.29 -19.97 13.46
CA TYR A 62 2.47 -19.15 13.74
C TYR A 62 2.37 -18.47 15.10
N LYS A 63 3.47 -18.47 15.86
CA LYS A 63 3.60 -17.69 17.09
C LYS A 63 4.51 -16.50 16.86
N GLY A 64 4.05 -15.30 17.24
CA GLY A 64 4.78 -14.05 17.03
C GLY A 64 5.02 -13.77 15.54
N LEU A 65 4.00 -14.00 14.71
CA LEU A 65 4.05 -13.78 13.27
C LEU A 65 4.27 -12.29 12.97
N LYS A 66 5.22 -12.01 12.09
CA LYS A 66 5.38 -10.71 11.43
C LYS A 66 5.42 -10.91 9.92
N ILE A 67 4.60 -10.17 9.20
CA ILE A 67 4.54 -10.16 7.74
C ILE A 67 5.05 -8.78 7.31
N LEU A 68 6.33 -8.72 6.95
CA LEU A 68 7.01 -7.47 6.62
C LEU A 68 6.79 -7.13 5.15
N LEU A 69 6.14 -6.01 4.88
CA LEU A 69 5.92 -5.45 3.56
C LEU A 69 6.46 -4.01 3.56
N TYR A 70 7.75 -3.85 3.30
CA TYR A 70 8.41 -2.55 3.31
C TYR A 70 8.58 -2.05 1.88
N TYR A 71 8.37 -0.75 1.67
CA TYR A 71 8.38 -0.13 0.36
C TYR A 71 9.35 1.03 0.35
N ILE A 72 10.16 1.16 -0.69
CA ILE A 72 10.91 2.41 -0.92
C ILE A 72 9.92 3.54 -1.16
N ALA A 73 10.09 4.67 -0.47
CA ALA A 73 9.07 5.70 -0.35
C ALA A 73 8.54 6.24 -1.69
N GLY A 74 9.38 6.41 -2.72
CA GLY A 74 8.94 6.89 -4.02
C GLY A 74 8.49 5.77 -4.94
N ASN A 75 9.43 4.98 -5.48
CA ASN A 75 9.12 3.98 -6.49
C ASN A 75 8.37 2.73 -6.00
N LEU A 76 8.20 2.58 -4.68
CA LEU A 76 7.50 1.47 -4.02
C LEU A 76 8.12 0.08 -4.24
N SER A 77 9.40 -0.02 -4.62
CA SER A 77 10.09 -1.32 -4.66
C SER A 77 9.96 -2.00 -3.31
N THR A 78 9.66 -3.29 -3.32
CA THR A 78 9.09 -3.99 -2.16
C THR A 78 10.09 -4.97 -1.56
N LEU A 79 10.20 -4.99 -0.24
CA LEU A 79 10.74 -6.08 0.56
C LEU A 79 9.56 -6.88 1.12
N PHE A 80 9.55 -8.19 0.88
CA PHE A 80 8.59 -9.10 1.49
C PHE A 80 9.31 -10.17 2.29
N ARG A 81 9.02 -10.24 3.59
CA ARG A 81 9.56 -11.26 4.51
C ARG A 81 8.50 -11.73 5.49
N ILE A 82 8.58 -13.00 5.87
CA ILE A 82 7.79 -13.56 6.96
C ILE A 82 8.74 -13.97 8.08
N GLU A 83 8.47 -13.49 9.28
CA GLU A 83 9.20 -13.84 10.49
C GLU A 83 8.23 -14.43 11.52
N TYR A 84 8.69 -15.39 12.31
CA TYR A 84 7.93 -15.98 13.40
C TYR A 84 8.87 -16.61 14.42
N THR A 85 8.40 -16.71 15.67
CA THR A 85 9.18 -17.35 16.74
C THR A 85 9.08 -18.87 16.70
N SER A 86 7.90 -19.40 16.35
CA SER A 86 7.68 -20.83 16.12
C SER A 86 6.51 -21.05 15.16
N LYS A 87 6.54 -22.20 14.48
CA LYS A 87 5.50 -22.67 13.54
C LYS A 87 5.03 -24.06 13.98
N VAL A 88 3.72 -24.31 13.94
CA VAL A 88 3.18 -25.66 14.18
C VAL A 88 3.73 -26.61 13.13
N ASN A 89 3.82 -27.89 13.47
CA ASN A 89 4.17 -28.91 12.49
C ASN A 89 3.32 -30.16 12.69
N GLU A 90 3.10 -30.88 11.59
CA GLU A 90 2.27 -32.08 11.56
C GLU A 90 2.76 -33.18 12.51
N ARG A 91 4.08 -33.22 12.78
CA ARG A 91 4.70 -34.26 13.60
C ARG A 91 4.40 -34.11 15.09
N PHE A 92 4.17 -32.89 15.57
CA PHE A 92 4.04 -32.59 16.99
C PHE A 92 2.65 -32.07 17.38
N ASP A 93 1.94 -31.41 16.47
CA ASP A 93 0.65 -30.78 16.77
C ASP A 93 -0.52 -31.29 15.88
N CYS A 94 -0.26 -32.24 14.97
CA CYS A 94 -1.26 -32.86 14.05
C CYS A 94 -2.05 -31.86 13.17
N VAL A 95 -1.52 -30.66 12.96
CA VAL A 95 -2.12 -29.58 12.16
C VAL A 95 -1.07 -28.91 11.29
N GLU A 96 -1.50 -28.40 10.13
CA GLU A 96 -0.68 -27.61 9.22
C GLU A 96 -0.91 -26.11 9.47
N ALA A 97 0.11 -25.30 9.26
CA ALA A 97 -0.01 -23.84 9.34
C ALA A 97 -0.54 -23.27 8.02
N ASP A 98 -1.19 -22.13 8.09
CA ASP A 98 -1.67 -21.45 6.89
C ASP A 98 -0.51 -21.05 5.97
N ASP A 99 -0.73 -21.11 4.66
CA ASP A 99 0.21 -20.62 3.66
C ASP A 99 0.11 -19.10 3.50
N VAL A 100 0.60 -18.39 4.51
CA VAL A 100 0.67 -16.93 4.55
C VAL A 100 1.47 -16.38 3.36
N GLU A 101 2.49 -17.10 2.91
CA GLU A 101 3.35 -16.64 1.82
C GLU A 101 2.61 -16.59 0.50
N SER A 102 1.93 -17.69 0.13
CA SER A 102 1.15 -17.75 -1.09
C SER A 102 0.02 -16.71 -1.11
N LYS A 103 -0.69 -16.53 0.01
CA LYS A 103 -1.74 -15.51 0.15
C LYS A 103 -1.26 -14.09 -0.15
N ILE A 104 -0.09 -13.71 0.35
CA ILE A 104 0.48 -12.38 0.07
C ILE A 104 0.94 -12.29 -1.39
N ARG A 105 1.57 -13.35 -1.93
CA ARG A 105 2.04 -13.42 -3.32
C ARG A 105 0.92 -13.29 -4.36
N GLU A 106 -0.33 -13.58 -3.99
CA GLU A 106 -1.49 -13.39 -4.87
C GLU A 106 -1.80 -11.90 -5.14
N ILE A 107 -1.39 -10.99 -4.26
CA ILE A 107 -1.75 -9.56 -4.33
C ILE A 107 -0.58 -8.60 -4.51
N ILE A 108 0.67 -9.07 -4.37
CA ILE A 108 1.88 -8.29 -4.68
C ILE A 108 2.49 -8.75 -6.00
N PRO A 109 3.04 -7.83 -6.83
CA PRO A 109 3.73 -8.23 -8.04
C PRO A 109 5.01 -9.01 -7.72
N PRO A 110 5.48 -9.88 -8.63
CA PRO A 110 6.76 -10.56 -8.47
C PRO A 110 7.93 -9.56 -8.53
N GLY A 111 9.12 -10.00 -8.08
CA GLY A 111 10.35 -9.19 -8.14
C GLY A 111 10.67 -8.40 -6.88
N PHE A 112 9.96 -8.65 -5.77
CA PHE A 112 10.31 -8.15 -4.45
C PHE A 112 11.63 -8.73 -3.91
N CYS A 113 12.31 -7.95 -3.08
CA CYS A 113 13.45 -8.41 -2.30
C CYS A 113 12.99 -9.30 -1.14
N THR A 114 13.85 -10.20 -0.68
CA THR A 114 13.61 -11.09 0.47
C THR A 114 14.62 -10.90 1.61
N ASN A 115 15.54 -9.96 1.45
CA ASN A 115 16.52 -9.56 2.47
C ASN A 115 16.75 -8.04 2.45
N THR A 116 17.28 -7.53 3.55
CA THR A 116 17.50 -6.09 3.77
C THR A 116 18.64 -5.53 2.92
N ASP A 117 19.68 -6.32 2.64
CA ASP A 117 20.87 -5.84 1.90
C ASP A 117 20.52 -5.52 0.43
N ASP A 118 19.73 -6.37 -0.21
CA ASP A 118 19.19 -6.12 -1.56
C ASP A 118 18.25 -4.91 -1.57
N PHE A 119 17.42 -4.77 -0.52
CA PHE A 119 16.50 -3.63 -0.40
C PHE A 119 17.24 -2.30 -0.22
N VAL A 120 18.28 -2.27 0.62
CA VAL A 120 19.15 -1.09 0.78
C VAL A 120 19.87 -0.76 -0.54
N SER A 121 20.32 -1.78 -1.28
CA SER A 121 20.93 -1.59 -2.61
C SER A 121 19.95 -1.00 -3.64
N LEU A 122 18.64 -1.24 -3.51
CA LEU A 122 17.62 -0.57 -4.30
C LEU A 122 17.36 0.86 -3.82
N LEU A 123 17.37 1.09 -2.50
CA LEU A 123 17.16 2.40 -1.88
C LEU A 123 18.23 3.42 -2.31
N GLU A 124 19.47 2.98 -2.51
CA GLU A 124 20.53 3.83 -3.05
C GLU A 124 20.23 4.33 -4.49
N LYS A 125 19.44 3.59 -5.26
CA LYS A 125 19.08 3.93 -6.64
C LYS A 125 17.84 4.80 -6.74
N GLU A 126 17.19 5.10 -5.61
CA GLU A 126 15.91 5.81 -5.58
C GLU A 126 16.00 7.25 -6.09
N VAL A 127 17.19 7.86 -6.08
CA VAL A 127 17.44 9.18 -6.67
C VAL A 127 17.03 9.28 -8.15
N ASN A 128 17.00 8.13 -8.85
CA ASN A 128 16.62 8.03 -10.25
C ASN A 128 15.10 8.03 -10.47
N PHE A 129 14.31 7.78 -9.42
CA PHE A 129 12.85 7.81 -9.50
C PHE A 129 12.36 9.24 -9.80
N LYS A 130 11.33 9.34 -10.65
CA LYS A 130 10.63 10.58 -10.98
C LYS A 130 9.12 10.31 -11.05
N PRO A 131 8.29 11.27 -10.62
CA PRO A 131 6.83 11.18 -10.77
C PRO A 131 6.39 10.91 -12.21
N PHE A 132 5.35 10.11 -12.38
CA PHE A 132 4.80 9.76 -13.68
C PHE A 132 3.85 10.82 -14.21
N GLY A 133 3.88 11.04 -15.53
CA GLY A 133 2.88 11.83 -16.24
C GLY A 133 3.04 13.34 -16.10
N MET A 134 1.91 14.05 -16.19
CA MET A 134 1.84 15.51 -16.26
C MET A 134 1.58 16.13 -14.89
N LEU A 135 2.45 17.06 -14.47
CA LEU A 135 2.23 17.85 -13.26
C LEU A 135 0.98 18.73 -13.41
N LEU A 136 0.03 18.58 -12.49
CA LEU A 136 -1.20 19.37 -12.44
C LEU A 136 -1.14 20.48 -11.40
N HIS A 137 -0.57 20.19 -10.23
CA HIS A 137 -0.58 21.13 -9.11
C HIS A 137 0.66 20.95 -8.22
N THR A 138 1.12 22.05 -7.62
CA THR A 138 2.15 22.07 -6.57
C THR A 138 1.62 22.91 -5.43
N TYR A 139 1.75 22.40 -4.21
CA TYR A 139 1.36 23.09 -2.98
C TYR A 139 2.40 22.82 -1.89
N ALA A 140 2.39 23.63 -0.84
CA ALA A 140 3.27 23.46 0.30
C ALA A 140 2.45 23.45 1.60
N ILE A 141 2.89 22.66 2.56
CA ILE A 141 2.34 22.63 3.92
C ILE A 141 3.48 22.97 4.86
N HIS A 142 3.26 23.91 5.76
CA HIS A 142 4.23 24.25 6.79
C HIS A 142 4.32 23.10 7.80
N ASN A 143 5.51 22.53 7.97
CA ASN A 143 5.75 21.51 8.97
C ASN A 143 6.34 22.17 10.22
N GLU A 144 5.56 22.20 11.31
CA GLU A 144 5.96 22.86 12.55
C GLU A 144 7.18 22.20 13.22
N GLU A 145 7.36 20.89 13.07
CA GLU A 145 8.46 20.14 13.68
C GLU A 145 9.79 20.37 12.95
N ALA A 146 9.76 20.39 11.61
CA ALA A 146 10.91 20.66 10.77
C ALA A 146 11.21 22.16 10.65
N GLY A 147 10.23 23.03 10.97
CA GLY A 147 10.34 24.48 10.84
C GLY A 147 10.46 24.96 9.38
N GLU A 148 10.07 24.12 8.42
CA GLU A 148 10.16 24.41 6.99
C GLU A 148 8.89 23.98 6.24
N ASP A 149 8.72 24.53 5.03
CA ASP A 149 7.61 24.20 4.17
C ASP A 149 7.92 22.92 3.37
N ILE A 150 7.11 21.88 3.58
CA ILE A 150 7.19 20.64 2.80
C ILE A 150 6.41 20.83 1.51
N THR A 151 7.05 20.53 0.37
CA THR A 151 6.44 20.71 -0.96
C THR A 151 5.85 19.41 -1.47
N TYR A 152 4.63 19.48 -1.97
CA TYR A 152 3.89 18.38 -2.55
C TYR A 152 3.45 18.69 -3.98
N GLN A 153 3.26 17.63 -4.77
CA GLN A 153 2.91 17.74 -6.18
C GLN A 153 1.86 16.69 -6.56
N ILE A 154 0.95 17.08 -7.45
CA ILE A 154 -0.11 16.21 -7.97
C ILE A 154 0.07 16.04 -9.47
N TYR A 155 0.12 14.81 -9.92
CA TYR A 155 0.35 14.43 -11.31
C TYR A 155 -0.84 13.65 -11.86
N LYS A 156 -1.08 13.77 -13.18
CA LYS A 156 -1.94 12.86 -13.93
C LYS A 156 -1.08 11.92 -14.76
N ALA A 157 -1.27 10.62 -14.59
CA ALA A 157 -0.57 9.59 -15.34
C ALA A 157 -1.55 8.70 -16.12
N ASP A 158 -0.99 7.89 -17.02
CA ASP A 158 -1.64 6.81 -17.76
C ASP A 158 -0.62 5.71 -18.09
N MET A 159 -1.09 4.59 -18.64
CA MET A 159 -0.26 3.42 -18.94
C MET A 159 0.75 3.64 -20.07
N THR A 160 0.76 4.80 -20.75
CA THR A 160 1.80 5.15 -21.73
C THR A 160 3.08 5.65 -21.06
N CYS A 161 3.02 6.03 -19.78
CA CYS A 161 4.18 6.42 -18.99
C CYS A 161 5.10 5.21 -18.74
N PRO A 162 6.38 5.24 -19.19
CA PRO A 162 7.29 4.12 -18.96
C PRO A 162 7.47 3.81 -17.47
N GLY A 163 7.32 2.54 -17.09
CA GLY A 163 7.43 2.08 -15.71
C GLY A 163 6.20 2.29 -14.83
N PHE A 164 5.15 2.95 -15.34
CA PHE A 164 3.96 3.26 -14.54
C PHE A 164 3.11 2.02 -14.24
N ARG A 165 3.03 1.06 -15.16
CA ARG A 165 2.29 -0.20 -14.94
C ARG A 165 2.83 -0.96 -13.75
N GLU A 166 4.15 -1.18 -13.71
CA GLU A 166 4.82 -1.89 -12.65
C GLU A 166 4.73 -1.13 -11.32
N TYR A 167 4.80 0.20 -11.37
CA TYR A 167 4.58 1.05 -10.19
C TYR A 167 3.13 0.93 -9.67
N HIS A 168 2.13 0.98 -10.54
CA HIS A 168 0.72 0.85 -10.17
C HIS A 168 0.44 -0.52 -9.57
N GLU A 169 1.04 -1.59 -10.11
CA GLU A 169 0.93 -2.94 -9.53
C GLU A 169 1.43 -3.02 -8.09
N ARG A 170 2.49 -2.30 -7.74
CA ARG A 170 2.98 -2.19 -6.34
C ARG A 170 2.06 -1.31 -5.48
N LEU A 171 1.56 -0.22 -6.05
CA LEU A 171 0.71 0.73 -5.34
C LEU A 171 -0.68 0.17 -5.02
N GLN A 172 -1.30 -0.58 -5.94
CA GLN A 172 -2.67 -1.07 -5.76
C GLN A 172 -2.80 -2.08 -4.61
N THR A 173 -1.72 -2.75 -4.19
CA THR A 173 -1.73 -3.64 -3.02
C THR A 173 -2.20 -2.90 -1.76
N PHE A 174 -1.87 -1.61 -1.61
CA PHE A 174 -2.34 -0.81 -0.47
C PHE A 174 -3.87 -0.68 -0.42
N LEU A 175 -4.58 -0.77 -1.55
CA LEU A 175 -6.04 -0.73 -1.54
C LEU A 175 -6.65 -1.91 -0.78
N MET A 176 -6.03 -3.10 -0.87
CA MET A 176 -6.48 -4.31 -0.17
C MET A 176 -6.46 -4.13 1.35
N TRP A 177 -5.62 -3.21 1.84
CA TRP A 177 -5.40 -2.95 3.26
C TRP A 177 -6.26 -1.80 3.81
N PHE A 178 -6.74 -0.90 2.95
CA PHE A 178 -7.32 0.38 3.37
C PHE A 178 -8.67 0.71 2.73
N ILE A 179 -9.16 -0.11 1.79
CA ILE A 179 -10.51 -0.01 1.22
C ILE A 179 -11.20 -1.37 1.34
N GLU A 180 -12.23 -1.45 2.17
CA GLU A 180 -12.94 -2.68 2.55
C GLU A 180 -13.34 -3.57 1.35
N THR A 181 -13.79 -2.96 0.26
CA THR A 181 -14.28 -3.68 -0.94
C THR A 181 -13.40 -3.42 -2.17
N ALA A 182 -12.10 -3.25 -1.95
CA ALA A 182 -11.13 -3.08 -3.04
C ALA A 182 -11.16 -4.25 -4.02
N SER A 183 -10.87 -3.94 -5.28
CA SER A 183 -10.55 -4.91 -6.33
C SER A 183 -9.59 -4.26 -7.33
N PHE A 184 -8.66 -5.04 -7.88
CA PHE A 184 -7.76 -4.52 -8.90
C PHE A 184 -8.51 -4.22 -10.20
N ILE A 185 -8.17 -3.10 -10.82
CA ILE A 185 -8.83 -2.63 -12.04
C ILE A 185 -8.20 -3.26 -13.29
N ASP A 186 -8.96 -3.31 -14.38
CA ASP A 186 -8.43 -3.64 -15.71
C ASP A 186 -7.68 -2.43 -16.27
N VAL A 187 -6.35 -2.46 -16.17
CA VAL A 187 -5.46 -1.38 -16.62
C VAL A 187 -5.34 -1.26 -18.14
N ASP A 188 -5.87 -2.22 -18.91
CA ASP A 188 -5.87 -2.16 -20.37
C ASP A 188 -7.08 -1.37 -20.92
N ASP A 189 -8.08 -1.04 -20.07
CA ASP A 189 -9.14 -0.09 -20.42
C ASP A 189 -8.64 1.35 -20.34
N GLU A 190 -8.47 1.99 -21.49
CA GLU A 190 -7.98 3.36 -21.66
C GLU A 190 -8.84 4.44 -20.99
N ARG A 191 -10.03 4.11 -20.48
CA ARG A 191 -10.90 5.05 -19.75
C ARG A 191 -10.45 5.30 -18.33
N TRP A 192 -9.51 4.52 -17.81
CA TRP A 192 -8.92 4.77 -16.50
C TRP A 192 -7.95 5.96 -16.52
N ASN A 193 -8.16 6.88 -15.59
CA ASN A 193 -7.25 7.98 -15.31
C ASN A 193 -6.69 7.84 -13.91
N TYR A 194 -5.41 8.18 -13.76
CA TYR A 194 -4.65 8.04 -12.51
C TYR A 194 -4.14 9.40 -12.06
N PHE A 195 -4.41 9.75 -10.82
CA PHE A 195 -3.93 10.99 -10.20
C PHE A 195 -3.06 10.65 -9.00
N LEU A 196 -1.80 11.06 -9.03
CA LEU A 196 -0.77 10.67 -8.06
C LEU A 196 -0.35 11.87 -7.23
N VAL A 197 -0.17 11.69 -5.92
CA VAL A 197 0.38 12.71 -5.02
C VAL A 197 1.77 12.29 -4.58
N PHE A 198 2.73 13.21 -4.71
CA PHE A 198 4.11 13.01 -4.26
C PHE A 198 4.55 14.14 -3.32
N GLU A 199 5.26 13.79 -2.26
CA GLU A 199 6.04 14.72 -1.44
C GLU A 199 7.44 14.84 -2.02
N LYS A 200 8.00 16.05 -2.04
CA LYS A 200 9.41 16.29 -2.32
C LYS A 200 10.19 16.29 -1.03
N TYR A 201 11.28 15.52 -0.98
CA TYR A 201 12.24 15.54 0.13
C TYR A 201 13.68 15.57 -0.40
N ASN A 202 14.62 16.02 0.43
CA ASN A 202 16.03 16.07 0.06
C ASN A 202 16.82 14.95 0.76
N LYS A 203 17.70 14.29 0.01
CA LYS A 203 18.64 13.28 0.52
C LYS A 203 19.96 13.44 -0.23
N ASP A 204 21.06 13.57 0.51
CA ASP A 204 22.42 13.71 -0.02
C ASP A 204 22.59 14.81 -1.09
N GLY A 205 21.87 15.93 -0.91
CA GLY A 205 21.89 17.07 -1.84
C GLY A 205 21.07 16.88 -3.12
N ALA A 206 20.37 15.75 -3.27
CA ALA A 206 19.42 15.51 -4.36
C ALA A 206 17.97 15.67 -3.88
N THR A 207 17.08 16.08 -4.78
CA THR A 207 15.63 16.11 -4.55
C THR A 207 14.99 14.82 -5.04
N LEU A 208 14.34 14.11 -4.12
CA LEU A 208 13.63 12.85 -4.33
C LEU A 208 12.12 13.07 -4.14
N PHE A 209 11.35 12.02 -4.43
CA PHE A 209 9.89 12.04 -4.38
C PHE A 209 9.39 10.85 -3.58
N ALA A 210 8.53 11.08 -2.59
CA ALA A 210 7.86 10.02 -1.84
C ALA A 210 6.39 9.96 -2.26
N THR A 211 5.86 8.75 -2.46
CA THR A 211 4.45 8.52 -2.78
C THR A 211 3.61 8.81 -1.55
N VAL A 212 2.66 9.73 -1.71
CA VAL A 212 1.73 10.14 -0.64
C VAL A 212 0.38 9.45 -0.78
N GLY A 213 -0.07 9.23 -2.01
CA GLY A 213 -1.36 8.62 -2.29
C GLY A 213 -1.75 8.76 -3.76
N TYR A 214 -2.93 8.25 -4.09
CA TYR A 214 -3.49 8.36 -5.43
C TYR A 214 -5.01 8.25 -5.50
N MET A 215 -5.53 8.53 -6.69
CA MET A 215 -6.92 8.33 -7.06
C MET A 215 -7.04 7.73 -8.47
N THR A 216 -7.91 6.73 -8.63
CA THR A 216 -8.35 6.24 -9.93
C THR A 216 -9.73 6.79 -10.28
N VAL A 217 -9.89 7.22 -11.53
CA VAL A 217 -11.15 7.79 -12.03
C VAL A 217 -11.48 7.12 -13.36
N TYR A 218 -12.65 6.50 -13.44
CA TYR A 218 -13.14 5.90 -14.68
C TYR A 218 -13.93 6.91 -15.49
N ASN A 219 -13.56 7.14 -16.75
CA ASN A 219 -14.23 8.10 -17.61
C ASN A 219 -15.46 7.48 -18.30
N TYR A 220 -16.61 7.44 -17.61
CA TYR A 220 -17.83 6.86 -18.17
C TYR A 220 -18.32 7.64 -19.38
N TYR A 221 -18.51 6.94 -20.50
CA TYR A 221 -19.14 7.51 -21.68
C TYR A 221 -20.63 7.80 -21.41
N VAL A 222 -21.05 9.01 -21.77
CA VAL A 222 -22.44 9.46 -21.73
C VAL A 222 -22.85 9.81 -23.16
N TYR A 223 -23.78 9.04 -23.70
CA TYR A 223 -24.30 9.26 -25.05
C TYR A 223 -24.86 10.70 -25.21
N PRO A 224 -24.64 11.37 -26.36
CA PRO A 224 -23.93 10.89 -27.54
C PRO A 224 -22.44 11.24 -27.62
N ASP A 225 -21.94 12.16 -26.79
CA ASP A 225 -20.63 12.79 -26.99
C ASP A 225 -20.00 13.33 -25.70
N LYS A 226 -20.48 12.88 -24.54
CA LYS A 226 -20.06 13.38 -23.23
C LYS A 226 -19.45 12.30 -22.36
N THR A 227 -18.91 12.73 -21.24
CA THR A 227 -18.37 11.85 -20.22
C THR A 227 -18.81 12.27 -18.81
N ARG A 228 -18.81 11.30 -17.90
CA ARG A 228 -19.03 11.48 -16.47
C ARG A 228 -17.92 10.73 -15.72
N PRO A 229 -16.80 11.39 -15.42
CA PRO A 229 -15.74 10.79 -14.63
C PRO A 229 -16.28 10.32 -13.27
N ARG A 230 -15.99 9.07 -12.89
CA ARG A 230 -16.37 8.50 -11.59
C ARG A 230 -15.14 8.16 -10.78
N VAL A 231 -15.02 8.73 -9.60
CA VAL A 231 -13.99 8.36 -8.62
C VAL A 231 -14.24 6.90 -8.22
N SER A 232 -13.22 6.05 -8.39
CA SER A 232 -13.35 4.62 -8.10
C SER A 232 -12.59 4.25 -6.85
N GLN A 233 -11.30 4.56 -6.80
CA GLN A 233 -10.45 4.28 -5.64
C GLN A 233 -9.73 5.58 -5.28
N MET A 234 -9.65 5.88 -3.99
CA MET A 234 -8.91 7.03 -3.47
C MET A 234 -8.23 6.60 -2.18
N LEU A 235 -6.92 6.82 -2.11
CA LEU A 235 -6.13 6.50 -0.93
C LEU A 235 -5.05 7.56 -0.73
N ILE A 236 -4.99 8.12 0.48
CA ILE A 236 -3.80 8.77 1.03
C ILE A 236 -3.19 7.76 2.00
N LEU A 237 -1.89 7.46 1.85
CA LEU A 237 -1.22 6.48 2.67
C LEU A 237 -1.21 6.95 4.15
N PRO A 238 -1.33 6.03 5.12
CA PRO A 238 -1.57 6.38 6.52
C PRO A 238 -0.64 7.45 7.12
N PRO A 239 0.69 7.45 6.85
CA PRO A 239 1.60 8.46 7.39
C PRO A 239 1.30 9.91 6.96
N PHE A 240 0.43 10.12 5.97
CA PHE A 240 0.10 11.43 5.42
C PHE A 240 -1.39 11.80 5.60
N GLN A 241 -2.16 11.01 6.34
CA GLN A 241 -3.58 11.29 6.56
C GLN A 241 -3.78 12.42 7.58
N GLY A 242 -4.93 13.13 7.48
CA GLY A 242 -5.24 14.24 8.39
C GLY A 242 -4.57 15.58 8.04
N GLU A 243 -3.70 15.62 7.02
CA GLU A 243 -2.93 16.82 6.63
C GLU A 243 -3.51 17.58 5.42
N GLY A 244 -4.70 17.20 4.95
CA GLY A 244 -5.39 17.90 3.86
C GLY A 244 -4.99 17.47 2.44
N HIS A 245 -4.09 16.51 2.26
CA HIS A 245 -3.70 15.99 0.93
C HIS A 245 -4.89 15.40 0.14
N GLY A 246 -5.82 14.73 0.82
CA GLY A 246 -7.03 14.21 0.18
C GLY A 246 -7.90 15.33 -0.42
N ALA A 247 -8.03 16.45 0.29
CA ALA A 247 -8.77 17.62 -0.20
C ALA A 247 -8.05 18.25 -1.40
N GLN A 248 -6.74 18.44 -1.33
CA GLN A 248 -5.92 18.95 -2.44
C GLN A 248 -6.04 18.07 -3.70
N LEU A 249 -6.02 16.74 -3.51
CA LEU A 249 -6.18 15.78 -4.59
C LEU A 249 -7.55 15.87 -5.24
N LEU A 250 -8.63 15.79 -4.47
CA LEU A 250 -9.98 15.85 -5.01
C LEU A 250 -10.24 17.21 -5.69
N GLU A 251 -9.84 18.32 -5.08
CA GLU A 251 -9.99 19.65 -5.68
C GLU A 251 -9.23 19.77 -7.00
N THR A 252 -7.99 19.25 -7.06
CA THR A 252 -7.19 19.25 -8.30
C THR A 252 -7.84 18.42 -9.39
N VAL A 253 -8.42 17.25 -9.05
CA VAL A 253 -9.17 16.41 -9.99
C VAL A 253 -10.42 17.13 -10.51
N HIS A 254 -11.16 17.82 -9.64
CA HIS A 254 -12.29 18.66 -10.05
C HIS A 254 -11.85 19.76 -11.02
N ARG A 255 -10.80 20.53 -10.67
CA ARG A 255 -10.24 21.58 -11.54
C ARG A 255 -9.80 21.02 -12.90
N TYR A 256 -9.18 19.84 -12.92
CA TYR A 256 -8.77 19.17 -14.15
C TYR A 256 -9.96 18.90 -15.08
N TYR A 257 -11.00 18.24 -14.58
CA TYR A 257 -12.15 17.86 -15.43
C TYR A 257 -13.08 19.02 -15.76
N MET A 258 -13.22 20.02 -14.89
CA MET A 258 -14.01 21.23 -15.17
C MET A 258 -13.49 22.05 -16.35
N SER A 259 -12.22 21.87 -16.73
CA SER A 259 -11.64 22.51 -17.92
C SER A 259 -12.16 21.93 -19.25
N SER A 260 -12.81 20.75 -19.22
CA SER A 260 -13.29 20.06 -20.41
C SER A 260 -14.80 20.27 -20.64
N PRO A 261 -15.23 20.80 -21.81
CA PRO A 261 -16.64 21.02 -22.10
C PRO A 261 -17.44 19.72 -22.36
N THR A 262 -16.75 18.59 -22.51
CA THR A 262 -17.38 17.27 -22.72
C THR A 262 -17.67 16.55 -21.41
N VAL A 263 -17.16 17.04 -20.28
CA VAL A 263 -17.47 16.50 -18.96
C VAL A 263 -18.76 17.12 -18.44
N LEU A 264 -19.70 16.29 -17.98
CA LEU A 264 -20.95 16.74 -17.37
C LEU A 264 -20.75 17.15 -15.91
N ASP A 265 -20.29 16.19 -15.13
CA ASP A 265 -20.14 16.22 -13.68
C ASP A 265 -19.21 15.06 -13.26
N ILE A 266 -18.74 15.08 -12.01
CA ILE A 266 -17.93 14.01 -11.41
C ILE A 266 -18.80 13.29 -10.38
N THR A 267 -18.77 11.96 -10.37
CA THR A 267 -19.50 11.10 -9.41
C THR A 267 -18.59 10.24 -8.56
#